data_AF-A0A349NFI9-F1
#
_entry.id   AF-A0A349NFI9-F1
#
_cell.length_a   1.000
_cell.length_b   1.000
_cell.length_c   1.000
_cell.angle_alpha   90.00
_cell.angle_beta   90.00
_cell.angle_gamma   90.00
#
_symmetry.space_group_name_H-M   'P 1'
#
loop_
_entity.id
_entity.type
_entity.pdbx_description
1 polymer ?
#
loop_
_entity_poly.entity_id
_entity_poly.type
_entity_poly.pdbx_seq_one_letter_code
_entity_poly.pdbx_strand_id
1 'polypeptide(L)'
;MAQEIEIIKKGYVKDRYTQEQKIELFKCMQDPIYFMENYVKIQHPMKGRVPFKMWPYQKEMVRAFVGHKDCIALTARQMGKCLNINTLLKLKSPDNRVMEISIGDFYAWNKLKRDYKDLFEL
;
A
#
# COMPACT_ATOMS: atom_id res chain seq x y z
N MET A 1 -1.37 -1.56 34.18
CA MET A 1 -0.99 -2.73 33.37
C MET A 1 -1.58 -2.54 31.98
N ALA A 2 -0.81 -1.99 31.04
CA ALA A 2 -1.27 -1.85 29.66
C ALA A 2 -1.29 -3.26 29.05
N GLN A 3 -2.46 -3.73 28.66
CA GLN A 3 -2.64 -5.02 28.00
C GLN A 3 -1.91 -4.95 26.66
N GLU A 4 -0.89 -5.80 26.43
CA GLU A 4 -0.23 -5.89 25.12
C GLU A 4 -1.26 -6.30 24.07
N ILE A 5 -1.62 -5.36 23.18
CA ILE A 5 -2.53 -5.64 22.07
C ILE A 5 -1.69 -6.27 20.97
N GLU A 6 -1.83 -7.58 20.79
CA GLU A 6 -1.24 -8.31 19.68
C GLU A 6 -1.91 -7.85 18.37
N ILE A 7 -1.22 -7.02 17.58
CA ILE A 7 -1.76 -6.38 16.35
C ILE A 7 -1.88 -7.38 15.19
N ILE A 8 -1.14 -8.49 15.26
CA ILE A 8 -1.03 -9.48 14.19
C ILE A 8 -1.93 -10.67 14.52
N LYS A 9 -2.80 -11.04 13.57
CA LYS A 9 -3.63 -12.23 13.69
C LYS A 9 -2.76 -13.49 13.53
N LYS A 10 -2.86 -14.42 14.49
CA LYS A 10 -2.20 -15.74 14.42
C LYS A 10 -2.76 -16.57 13.26
N GLY A 11 -1.86 -17.22 12.52
CA GLY A 11 -2.23 -18.11 11.41
C GLY A 11 -3.00 -19.35 11.89
N TYR A 12 -3.77 -19.95 10.99
CA TYR A 12 -4.52 -21.21 11.20
C TYR A 12 -5.56 -21.22 12.33
N VAL A 13 -5.88 -20.05 12.91
CA VAL A 13 -6.97 -19.92 13.88
C VAL A 13 -8.31 -20.02 13.16
N LYS A 14 -9.17 -20.96 13.60
CA LYS A 14 -10.52 -21.15 13.07
C LYS A 14 -11.48 -20.15 13.72
N ASP A 15 -11.75 -19.06 13.02
CA ASP A 15 -12.75 -18.09 13.45
C ASP A 15 -14.15 -18.47 12.94
N ARG A 16 -15.16 -18.29 13.80
CA ARG A 16 -16.57 -18.40 13.42
C ARG A 16 -17.07 -17.01 13.01
N TYR A 17 -17.65 -16.91 11.81
CA TYR A 17 -18.25 -15.66 11.33
C TYR A 17 -19.77 -15.65 11.55
N THR A 18 -20.28 -14.56 12.11
CA THR A 18 -21.73 -14.30 12.15
C THR A 18 -22.26 -13.93 10.76
N GLN A 19 -23.58 -13.97 10.58
CA GLN A 19 -24.24 -13.58 9.32
C GLN A 19 -23.84 -12.15 8.90
N GLU A 20 -23.87 -11.22 9.85
CA GLU A 20 -23.54 -9.82 9.63
C GLU A 20 -22.08 -9.63 9.21
N GLN A 21 -21.15 -10.34 9.85
CA GLN A 21 -19.73 -10.28 9.48
C GLN A 21 -19.47 -10.81 8.07
N LYS A 22 -20.21 -11.84 7.63
CA LYS A 22 -20.13 -12.34 6.24
C LYS A 22 -20.63 -11.30 5.24
N ILE A 23 -21.76 -10.64 5.54
CA ILE A 23 -22.31 -9.57 4.70
C ILE A 23 -21.31 -8.42 4.61
N GLU A 24 -20.69 -8.05 5.73
CA GLU A 24 -19.73 -6.96 5.77
C GLU A 24 -18.45 -7.29 4.98
N LEU A 25 -17.93 -8.52 5.10
CA LEU A 25 -16.84 -9.00 4.26
C LEU A 25 -17.20 -8.94 2.77
N PHE A 26 -18.44 -9.31 2.42
CA PHE A 26 -18.92 -9.23 1.05
C PHE A 26 -18.96 -7.78 0.54
N LYS A 27 -19.42 -6.82 1.34
CA LYS A 27 -19.38 -5.39 0.98
C LYS A 27 -17.96 -4.89 0.75
N CYS A 28 -17.04 -5.24 1.63
CA CYS A 28 -15.62 -4.88 1.50
C CYS A 28 -14.97 -5.49 0.25
N MET A 29 -15.41 -6.68 -0.16
CA MET A 29 -14.93 -7.33 -1.38
C MET A 29 -15.51 -6.71 -2.65
N GLN A 30 -16.77 -6.28 -2.62
CA GLN A 30 -17.46 -5.66 -3.76
C GLN A 30 -16.98 -4.23 -4.03
N ASP A 31 -16.80 -3.42 -2.98
CA ASP A 31 -16.36 -2.04 -3.11
C ASP A 31 -15.06 -1.78 -2.31
N PRO A 32 -13.91 -1.66 -3.01
CA PRO A 32 -12.64 -1.37 -2.35
C PRO A 32 -12.61 0.03 -1.71
N ILE A 33 -13.40 0.98 -2.22
CA ILE A 33 -13.52 2.32 -1.63
C ILE A 33 -14.21 2.21 -0.27
N TYR A 34 -15.31 1.45 -0.20
CA TYR A 34 -16.01 1.20 1.05
C TYR A 34 -15.07 0.58 2.10
N PHE A 35 -14.27 -0.41 1.71
CA PHE A 35 -13.27 -1.00 2.62
C PHE A 35 -12.28 0.06 3.14
N MET A 36 -11.73 0.88 2.24
CA MET A 36 -10.73 1.88 2.61
C MET A 36 -11.28 2.98 3.52
N GLU A 37 -12.48 3.51 3.25
CA GLU A 37 -13.03 4.60 4.06
C GLU A 37 -13.48 4.15 5.46
N ASN A 38 -13.87 2.89 5.62
CA ASN A 38 -14.41 2.36 6.89
C ASN A 38 -13.36 1.66 7.77
N TYR A 39 -12.40 0.94 7.16
CA TYR A 39 -11.49 0.07 7.89
C TYR A 39 -10.03 0.55 7.89
N VAL A 40 -9.62 1.35 6.90
CA VAL A 40 -8.26 1.89 6.86
C VAL A 40 -8.17 3.15 7.72
N LYS A 41 -7.13 3.20 8.56
CA LYS A 41 -6.87 4.31 9.47
C LYS A 41 -5.50 4.92 9.19
N ILE A 42 -5.41 6.24 9.26
CA ILE A 42 -4.16 7.00 9.17
C ILE A 42 -3.78 7.54 10.54
N GLN A 43 -2.47 7.65 10.79
CA GLN A 43 -1.96 8.27 12.00
C GLN A 43 -1.93 9.78 11.83
N HIS A 44 -2.81 10.48 12.54
CA HIS A 44 -2.78 11.94 12.64
C HIS A 44 -1.84 12.36 13.79
N PRO A 45 -0.99 13.39 13.61
CA PRO A 45 -0.04 13.82 14.64
C PRO A 45 -0.68 14.16 15.99
N MET A 46 -1.77 14.94 16.00
CA MET A 46 -2.50 15.30 17.23
C MET A 46 -3.67 14.37 17.56
N LYS A 47 -4.47 13.95 16.57
CA LYS A 47 -5.75 13.24 16.78
C LYS A 47 -5.61 11.72 16.91
N GLY A 48 -4.40 11.17 16.79
CA GLY A 48 -4.19 9.73 16.84
C GLY A 48 -4.67 9.02 15.56
N ARG A 49 -5.19 7.79 15.68
CA ARG A 49 -5.69 7.01 14.54
C ARG A 49 -7.04 7.54 14.07
N VAL A 50 -7.08 8.12 12.88
CA VAL A 50 -8.32 8.64 12.26
C VAL A 50 -8.70 7.83 11.02
N PRO A 51 -9.98 7.70 10.67
CA PRO A 51 -10.40 7.04 9.43
C PRO A 51 -9.79 7.71 8.19
N PHE A 52 -9.39 6.91 7.21
CA PHE A 52 -8.84 7.40 5.96
C PHE A 52 -9.95 7.92 5.04
N LYS A 53 -10.15 9.24 5.04
CA LYS A 53 -11.08 9.89 4.09
C LYS A 53 -10.35 10.20 2.79
N MET A 54 -10.80 9.58 1.70
CA MET A 54 -10.18 9.74 0.39
C MET A 54 -10.66 11.01 -0.31
N TRP A 55 -9.73 11.67 -1.01
CA TRP A 55 -10.04 12.74 -1.94
C TRP A 55 -10.71 12.18 -3.21
N PRO A 56 -11.52 12.98 -3.94
CA PRO A 56 -12.19 12.53 -5.16
C PRO A 56 -11.27 11.86 -6.18
N TYR A 57 -10.11 12.48 -6.44
CA TYR A 57 -9.12 11.93 -7.39
C TYR A 57 -8.56 10.57 -6.93
N GLN A 58 -8.45 10.32 -5.62
CA GLN A 58 -7.96 9.03 -5.09
C GLN A 58 -9.00 7.94 -5.33
N LYS A 59 -10.28 8.25 -5.19
CA LYS A 59 -11.37 7.32 -5.49
C LYS A 59 -11.39 6.96 -6.97
N GLU A 60 -11.19 7.93 -7.86
CA GLU A 60 -11.08 7.70 -9.31
C GLU A 60 -9.90 6.79 -9.63
N MET A 61 -8.73 7.06 -9.03
CA MET A 61 -7.53 6.27 -9.22
C MET A 61 -7.71 4.82 -8.77
N VAL A 62 -8.34 4.60 -7.61
CA VAL A 62 -8.67 3.26 -7.10
C VAL A 62 -9.62 2.53 -8.04
N ARG A 63 -10.67 3.20 -8.53
CA ARG A 63 -11.63 2.61 -9.48
C ARG A 63 -10.93 2.21 -10.77
N ALA A 64 -10.00 3.04 -11.27
CA ALA A 64 -9.20 2.70 -12.44
C ALA A 64 -8.34 1.46 -12.21
N PHE A 65 -7.66 1.36 -11.06
CA PHE A 65 -6.83 0.20 -10.71
C PHE A 65 -7.59 -1.11 -10.59
N VAL A 66 -8.86 -1.06 -10.17
CA VAL A 66 -9.71 -2.24 -10.03
C VAL A 66 -10.37 -2.62 -11.36
N GLY A 67 -10.72 -1.62 -12.18
CA GLY A 67 -11.41 -1.80 -13.46
C GLY A 67 -10.51 -2.14 -14.63
N HIS A 68 -9.20 -1.86 -14.54
CA HIS A 68 -8.26 -2.05 -15.65
C HIS A 68 -7.03 -2.83 -15.23
N LYS A 69 -6.60 -3.75 -16.09
CA LYS A 69 -5.39 -4.56 -15.89
C LYS A 69 -4.12 -3.70 -15.90
N ASP A 70 -4.06 -2.75 -16.81
CA ASP A 70 -2.93 -1.84 -17.00
C ASP A 70 -3.40 -0.40 -16.79
N CYS A 71 -2.73 0.33 -15.91
CA CYS A 71 -3.07 1.71 -15.55
C CYS A 71 -1.85 2.62 -15.66
N ILE A 72 -1.98 3.73 -16.40
CA ILE A 72 -0.98 4.81 -16.43
C ILE A 72 -1.60 6.02 -15.72
N ALA A 73 -0.98 6.46 -14.62
CA ALA A 73 -1.45 7.60 -13.84
C ALA A 73 -0.42 8.73 -13.88
N LEU A 74 -0.82 9.90 -14.41
CA LEU A 74 -0.03 11.12 -14.34
C LEU A 74 -0.38 11.85 -13.03
N THR A 75 0.55 11.88 -12.08
CA THR A 75 0.32 12.46 -10.75
C THR A 75 1.41 13.44 -10.35
N ALA A 76 1.04 14.53 -9.67
CA ALA A 76 2.00 15.47 -9.07
C ALA A 76 2.71 14.87 -7.83
N ARG A 77 3.77 15.53 -7.38
CA ARG A 77 4.48 15.15 -6.13
C ARG A 77 3.60 15.43 -4.91
N GLN A 78 3.86 14.69 -3.82
CA GLN A 78 3.25 14.93 -2.49
C GLN A 78 1.72 14.89 -2.45
N MET A 79 1.07 14.28 -3.43
CA MET A 79 -0.39 14.12 -3.45
C MET A 79 -0.91 13.16 -2.36
N GLY A 80 -0.05 12.49 -1.59
CA GLY A 80 -0.48 11.49 -0.59
C GLY A 80 -0.74 10.11 -1.19
N LYS A 81 -0.16 9.81 -2.35
CA LYS A 81 -0.20 8.49 -3.02
C LYS A 81 0.67 7.41 -2.37
N CYS A 82 1.73 7.81 -1.66
CA CYS A 82 2.68 6.91 -1.00
C CYS A 82 2.88 7.39 0.42
N LEU A 83 2.76 6.49 1.40
CA LEU A 83 2.84 6.81 2.83
C LEU A 83 4.29 6.85 3.33
N ASN A 84 5.18 6.03 2.76
CA ASN A 84 6.55 5.88 3.26
C ASN A 84 7.53 5.58 2.12
N ILE A 85 8.69 6.25 2.13
CA ILE A 85 9.82 5.94 1.25
C ILE A 85 10.47 4.60 1.61
N ASN A 86 10.28 4.14 2.85
CA ASN A 86 10.85 2.91 3.39
C ASN A 86 9.96 1.67 3.25
N THR A 87 8.91 1.72 2.44
CA THR A 87 8.11 0.51 2.15
C THR A 87 9.01 -0.53 1.50
N LEU A 88 9.04 -1.73 2.04
CA LEU A 88 9.88 -2.84 1.55
C LEU A 88 9.28 -3.43 0.28
N LEU A 89 10.06 -3.47 -0.78
CA LEU A 89 9.79 -4.20 -2.02
C LEU A 89 10.56 -5.53 -1.98
N LYS A 90 9.86 -6.62 -2.32
CA LYS A 90 10.51 -7.90 -2.62
C LYS A 90 10.86 -7.93 -4.12
N LEU A 91 12.13 -7.75 -4.44
CA LEU A 91 12.63 -7.83 -5.81
C LEU A 91 13.15 -9.23 -6.09
N LYS A 92 12.84 -9.74 -7.28
CA LYS A 92 13.39 -11.00 -7.77
C LYS A 92 14.49 -10.68 -8.79
N SER A 93 15.73 -11.05 -8.47
CA SER A 93 16.85 -10.95 -9.40
C SER A 93 16.67 -11.95 -10.56
N PRO A 94 17.26 -11.71 -11.75
CA PRO A 94 17.37 -12.70 -12.81
C PRO A 94 17.90 -14.06 -12.33
N ASP A 95 18.73 -14.06 -11.27
CA ASP A 95 19.27 -15.27 -10.61
C ASP A 95 18.31 -15.93 -9.61
N ASN A 96 17.00 -15.65 -9.68
CA ASN A 96 15.96 -16.15 -8.77
C ASN A 96 16.11 -15.77 -7.28
N ARG A 97 17.11 -14.97 -6.89
CA ARG A 97 17.26 -14.48 -5.51
C ARG A 97 16.21 -13.43 -5.19
N VAL A 98 15.55 -13.59 -4.04
CA VAL A 98 14.58 -12.62 -3.52
C VAL A 98 15.32 -11.69 -2.56
N MET A 99 15.32 -10.39 -2.86
CA MET A 99 15.91 -9.36 -2.01
C MET A 99 14.81 -8.42 -1.52
N GLU A 100 14.88 -8.05 -0.25
CA GLU A 100 14.04 -7.00 0.32
C GLU A 100 14.82 -5.68 0.28
N ILE A 101 14.31 -4.71 -0.48
CA ILE A 101 14.90 -3.38 -0.59
C ILE A 101 13.82 -2.34 -0.32
N SER A 102 14.17 -1.23 0.34
CA SER A 102 13.21 -0.14 0.48
C SER A 102 12.97 0.55 -0.88
N ILE A 103 11.78 1.13 -1.08
CA ILE A 103 11.49 1.94 -2.27
C ILE A 103 12.53 3.06 -2.44
N GLY A 104 12.99 3.66 -1.33
CA GLY A 104 14.03 4.69 -1.30
C GLY A 104 15.38 4.20 -1.83
N ASP A 105 15.84 3.06 -1.34
CA ASP A 105 17.12 2.47 -1.76
C ASP A 105 17.06 2.02 -3.23
N PHE A 106 15.92 1.48 -3.66
CA PHE A 106 15.69 1.12 -5.07
C PHE A 106 15.73 2.35 -6.00
N TYR A 107 15.14 3.46 -5.57
CA TYR A 107 15.19 4.72 -6.31
C TYR A 107 16.62 5.26 -6.43
N ALA A 108 17.38 5.28 -5.33
CA ALA A 108 18.77 5.71 -5.32
C ALA A 108 19.63 4.84 -6.25
N TRP A 109 19.42 3.52 -6.21
CA TRP A 109 20.10 2.57 -7.09
C TRP A 109 19.82 2.79 -8.58
N ASN A 110 18.56 3.02 -8.96
CA ASN A 110 18.21 3.31 -10.35
C ASN A 110 18.78 4.65 -10.82
N LYS A 111 18.80 5.66 -9.95
CA LYS A 111 19.43 6.95 -10.25
C LYS A 111 20.93 6.79 -10.51
N LEU A 112 21.63 6.09 -9.62
CA LEU A 112 23.06 5.78 -9.78
C LEU A 112 23.34 5.02 -11.08
N LYS A 113 22.51 4.03 -11.44
CA LYS A 113 22.66 3.30 -12.70
C LYS A 113 22.53 4.20 -13.94
N ARG A 114 21.63 5.17 -13.89
CA ARG A 114 21.44 6.12 -15.00
C ARG A 114 22.65 7.05 -15.11
N ASP A 115 23.04 7.65 -13.99
CA ASP A 115 24.17 8.58 -13.91
C ASP A 115 25.50 7.88 -14.31
N TYR A 116 25.69 6.60 -13.96
CA TYR A 116 26.85 5.81 -14.40
C TYR A 116 26.81 5.49 -15.90
N LYS A 117 25.64 5.19 -16.46
CA LYS A 117 25.52 4.90 -17.90
C LYS A 117 25.90 6.12 -18.73
N ASP A 118 25.47 7.30 -18.28
CA ASP A 118 25.80 8.58 -18.91
C ASP A 118 27.31 8.94 -18.80
N LEU A 119 28.03 8.37 -17.82
CA LEU A 119 29.48 8.54 -17.62
C LEU A 119 30.35 7.63 -18.51
N PHE A 120 29.82 6.51 -19.00
CA PHE A 120 30.53 5.52 -19.82
C PHE A 120 30.10 5.53 -21.31
N GLU A 121 29.14 6.38 -21.68
CA GLU A 121 28.76 6.65 -23.08
C GLU A 121 29.45 7.93 -23.65
N LEU A 122 30.55 8.37 -23.02
CA LEU A 122 31.52 9.37 -23.51
C LEU A 122 32.78 8.67 -24.05
#